data_AF-A0A1Q3B2T1-F1
#
_entry.id   AF-A0A1Q3B2T1-F1
#
_cell.length_a   1.000
_cell.length_b   1.000
_cell.length_c   1.000
_cell.angle_alpha   90.00
_cell.angle_beta   90.00
_cell.angle_gamma   90.00
#
_symmetry.space_group_name_H-M   'P 1'
#
loop_
_entity.id
_entity.type
_entity.pdbx_description
1 polymer ?
#
loop_
_entity_poly.entity_id
_entity_poly.type
_entity_poly.pdbx_seq_one_letter_code
_entity_poly.pdbx_strand_id
1 'polypeptide(L)'
;MCRTFLNENNLPKYFWAEAISTSCYILHRISIRPILKKTPYELWRGRKPNIGYFHTFGCKCFIHNNGKEHLGKFDSKVDEGIFLGYLSSSRAYRCFNKRTLLVEESMHVVFDETNPKLPKEVIDVDCIDFVENGVDKLNLEETKKKESTLGESYQESYQEAL
;
A
#
# COMPACT_ATOMS: atom_id res chain seq x y z
N MET A 1 11.36 -13.21 -6.87
CA MET A 1 11.33 -11.80 -6.42
C MET A 1 10.47 -11.61 -5.19
N CYS A 2 9.21 -12.07 -5.14
CA CYS A 2 8.38 -11.90 -3.92
C CYS A 2 9.02 -12.45 -2.63
N ARG A 3 9.45 -13.72 -2.61
CA ARG A 3 10.11 -14.32 -1.44
C ARG A 3 11.37 -13.57 -0.99
N THR A 4 12.16 -13.06 -1.94
CA THR A 4 13.40 -12.32 -1.66
C THR A 4 13.08 -10.95 -1.08
N PHE A 5 12.10 -10.24 -1.63
CA PHE A 5 11.65 -8.92 -1.13
C PHE A 5 11.21 -8.96 0.34
N LEU A 6 10.47 -9.99 0.74
CA LEU A 6 10.03 -10.15 2.12
C LEU A 6 11.20 -10.50 3.05
N ASN A 7 12.08 -11.41 2.63
CA ASN A 7 13.19 -11.89 3.46
C ASN A 7 14.32 -10.87 3.63
N GLU A 8 14.60 -10.06 2.60
CA GLU A 8 15.73 -9.13 2.59
C GLU A 8 15.54 -7.98 3.59
N ASN A 9 14.30 -7.51 3.75
CA ASN A 9 13.94 -6.41 4.65
C ASN A 9 13.23 -6.88 5.93
N ASN A 10 13.18 -8.20 6.16
CA ASN A 10 12.41 -8.83 7.26
C ASN A 10 10.96 -8.34 7.33
N LEU A 11 10.31 -8.19 6.18
CA LEU A 11 8.93 -7.73 6.13
C LEU A 11 7.97 -8.87 6.43
N PRO A 12 6.85 -8.58 7.12
CA PRO A 12 5.84 -9.56 7.39
C PRO A 12 5.23 -10.19 6.14
N LYS A 13 4.80 -11.44 6.30
CA LYS A 13 4.17 -12.19 5.21
C LYS A 13 2.89 -11.54 4.70
N TYR A 14 2.17 -10.74 5.49
CA TYR A 14 0.92 -10.12 5.04
C TYR A 14 1.13 -9.11 3.89
N PHE A 15 2.33 -8.57 3.71
CA PHE A 15 2.68 -7.74 2.56
C PHE A 15 2.95 -8.53 1.26
N TRP A 16 2.68 -9.85 1.24
CA TRP A 16 2.92 -10.70 0.07
C TRP A 16 2.22 -10.18 -1.19
N ALA A 17 1.01 -9.62 -1.07
CA ALA A 17 0.27 -9.11 -2.22
C ALA A 17 0.99 -7.93 -2.88
N GLU A 18 1.52 -7.00 -2.09
CA GLU A 18 2.32 -5.86 -2.59
C GLU A 18 3.65 -6.33 -3.17
N ALA A 19 4.31 -7.30 -2.52
CA ALA A 19 5.55 -7.88 -3.01
C ALA A 19 5.38 -8.57 -4.37
N ILE A 20 4.26 -9.27 -4.60
CA ILE A 20 3.93 -9.88 -5.90
C ILE A 20 3.64 -8.80 -6.94
N SER A 21 2.83 -7.81 -6.61
CA SER A 21 2.50 -6.70 -7.51
C SER A 21 3.76 -5.98 -7.99
N THR A 22 4.64 -5.63 -7.06
CA THR A 22 5.93 -4.98 -7.35
C THR A 22 6.85 -5.87 -8.18
N SER A 23 6.92 -7.16 -7.86
CA SER A 23 7.69 -8.13 -8.66
C SER A 23 7.21 -8.15 -10.11
N CYS A 24 5.90 -8.23 -10.32
CA CYS A 24 5.28 -8.23 -11.65
C CYS A 24 5.57 -6.94 -12.41
N TYR A 25 5.41 -5.79 -11.74
CA TYR A 25 5.68 -4.47 -12.31
C TYR A 25 7.13 -4.32 -12.78
N ILE A 26 8.09 -4.74 -11.94
CA ILE A 26 9.52 -4.72 -12.27
C ILE A 26 9.78 -5.67 -13.45
N LEU A 27 9.31 -6.91 -13.39
CA LEU A 27 9.53 -7.91 -14.43
C LEU A 27 9.05 -7.44 -15.81
N HIS A 28 7.93 -6.74 -15.90
CA HIS A 28 7.42 -6.19 -17.16
C HIS A 28 8.33 -5.11 -17.78
N ARG A 29 9.19 -4.49 -16.97
CA ARG A 29 10.06 -3.38 -17.38
C ARG A 29 11.54 -3.74 -17.46
N ILE A 30 12.00 -4.79 -16.79
CA ILE A 30 13.41 -5.21 -16.85
C ILE A 30 13.63 -6.46 -17.71
N SER A 31 12.60 -7.30 -17.87
CA SER A 31 12.78 -8.58 -18.58
C SER A 31 12.85 -8.34 -20.08
N ILE A 32 14.00 -8.61 -20.68
CA ILE A 32 14.22 -8.49 -22.12
C ILE A 32 13.94 -9.84 -22.77
N ARG A 33 13.11 -9.86 -23.82
CA ARG A 33 12.95 -11.05 -24.66
C ARG A 33 14.13 -11.13 -25.64
N PRO A 34 14.93 -12.21 -25.66
CA PRO A 34 16.15 -12.28 -26.47
C PRO A 34 15.93 -12.03 -27.97
N ILE A 35 14.82 -12.55 -28.51
CA ILE A 35 14.47 -12.43 -29.93
C ILE A 35 14.18 -10.97 -30.32
N LEU A 36 13.41 -10.26 -29.49
CA LEU A 36 12.94 -8.91 -29.80
C LEU A 36 13.88 -7.82 -29.29
N LYS A 37 14.80 -8.15 -28.36
CA LYS A 37 15.68 -7.22 -27.64
C LYS A 37 14.94 -6.03 -27.01
N LYS A 38 13.66 -6.23 -26.68
CA LYS A 38 12.76 -5.23 -26.09
C LYS A 38 12.10 -5.81 -24.85
N THR A 39 11.74 -4.93 -23.93
CA THR A 39 10.93 -5.27 -22.76
C THR A 39 9.43 -5.28 -23.12
N PRO A 40 8.58 -6.02 -22.40
CA PRO A 40 7.13 -5.95 -22.57
C PRO A 40 6.60 -4.52 -22.47
N TYR A 41 7.15 -3.72 -21.55
CA TYR A 41 6.79 -2.31 -21.41
C TYR A 41 7.12 -1.47 -22.65
N GLU A 42 8.30 -1.67 -23.25
CA GLU A 42 8.67 -0.99 -24.50
C GLU A 42 7.77 -1.38 -25.67
N LEU A 43 7.38 -2.65 -25.74
CA LEU A 43 6.48 -3.14 -26.79
C LEU A 43 5.07 -2.54 -26.64
N TRP A 44 4.59 -2.40 -25.40
CA TRP A 44 3.25 -1.87 -25.12
C TRP A 44 3.16 -0.33 -25.18
N ARG A 45 4.15 0.37 -24.63
CA ARG A 45 4.12 1.85 -24.51
C ARG A 45 4.96 2.57 -25.55
N GLY A 46 5.76 1.84 -26.35
CA GLY A 46 6.66 2.42 -27.35
C GLY A 46 7.78 3.28 -26.77
N ARG A 47 8.02 3.22 -25.46
CA ARG A 47 8.99 4.04 -24.73
C ARG A 47 9.84 3.17 -23.81
N LYS A 48 11.12 3.52 -23.68
CA LYS A 48 12.03 2.85 -22.75
C LYS A 48 11.63 3.12 -21.29
N PRO A 49 11.68 2.12 -20.41
CA PRO A 49 11.44 2.33 -18.99
C PRO A 49 12.56 3.20 -18.40
N ASN A 50 12.21 4.11 -17.50
CA ASN A 50 13.20 4.89 -16.75
C ASN A 50 13.73 4.04 -15.59
N ILE A 51 15.04 3.76 -15.58
CA ILE A 51 15.69 2.96 -14.52
C ILE A 51 15.71 3.69 -13.18
N GLY A 52 15.89 5.03 -13.18
CA GLY A 52 15.96 5.83 -11.95
C GLY A 52 14.61 6.02 -11.26
N TYR A 53 13.56 5.41 -11.77
CA TYR A 53 12.24 5.34 -11.13
C TYR A 53 12.13 4.17 -10.14
N PHE A 54 13.01 3.18 -10.24
CA PHE A 54 12.95 2.03 -9.36
C PHE A 54 13.67 2.30 -8.04
N HIS A 55 12.99 1.92 -6.96
CA HIS A 55 13.46 1.98 -5.59
C HIS A 55 13.45 0.59 -4.95
N THR A 56 14.30 0.41 -3.95
CA THR A 56 14.43 -0.85 -3.21
C THR A 56 13.17 -1.14 -2.41
N PHE A 57 12.47 -2.24 -2.72
CA PHE A 57 11.31 -2.68 -1.94
C PHE A 57 11.68 -2.81 -0.47
N GLY A 58 10.83 -2.32 0.44
CA GLY A 58 11.05 -2.37 1.88
C GLY A 58 11.98 -1.31 2.46
N CYS A 59 12.48 -0.37 1.64
CA CYS A 59 13.28 0.73 2.15
C CYS A 59 12.45 1.70 3.00
N LYS A 60 13.14 2.44 3.88
CA LYS A 60 12.55 3.54 4.64
C LYS A 60 12.21 4.66 3.66
N CYS A 61 11.02 5.22 3.79
CA CYS A 61 10.57 6.33 2.96
C CYS A 61 9.85 7.38 3.79
N PHE A 62 9.80 8.59 3.25
CA PHE A 62 9.19 9.76 3.85
C PHE A 62 8.07 10.24 2.93
N ILE A 63 6.84 10.09 3.40
CA ILE A 63 5.62 10.38 2.64
C ILE A 63 5.20 11.80 3.00
N HIS A 64 5.04 12.66 1.99
CA HIS A 64 4.49 13.98 2.25
C HIS A 64 2.98 13.90 2.50
N ASN A 65 2.55 14.42 3.64
CA ASN A 65 1.14 14.57 3.97
C ASN A 65 0.60 15.80 3.21
N ASN A 66 0.00 15.56 2.03
CA ASN A 66 -0.61 16.56 1.15
C ASN A 66 -1.90 17.17 1.74
N GLY A 67 -1.87 17.63 2.99
CA GLY A 67 -3.02 18.26 3.65
C GLY A 67 -4.17 17.30 3.97
N LYS A 68 -3.91 15.99 4.08
CA LYS A 68 -4.92 15.01 4.55
C LYS A 68 -5.30 15.27 6.01
N GLU A 69 -4.42 15.93 6.74
CA GLU A 69 -4.64 16.35 8.12
C GLU A 69 -4.50 17.87 8.26
N HIS A 70 -5.31 18.43 9.15
CA HIS A 70 -5.24 19.83 9.54
C HIS A 70 -4.03 20.08 10.44
N LEU A 71 -2.84 19.96 9.85
CA LEU A 71 -1.56 20.22 10.50
C LEU A 71 -1.37 21.73 10.68
N GLY A 72 -0.97 22.13 11.88
CA GLY A 72 -0.58 23.50 12.18
C GLY A 72 0.67 23.92 11.41
N LYS A 73 0.98 25.22 11.42
CA LYS A 73 2.11 25.79 10.65
C LYS A 73 3.48 25.16 11.01
N PHE A 74 3.61 24.63 12.22
CA PHE A 74 4.85 24.07 12.76
C PHE A 74 4.85 22.54 12.87
N ASP A 75 3.73 21.88 12.56
CA ASP A 75 3.67 20.42 12.67
C ASP A 75 4.41 19.76 11.50
N SER A 76 4.96 18.58 11.75
CA SER A 76 5.62 17.79 10.70
C SER A 76 4.61 17.42 9.62
N LYS A 77 4.93 17.77 8.37
CA LYS A 77 4.11 17.41 7.19
C LYS A 77 4.59 16.14 6.49
N VAL A 78 5.41 15.36 7.18
CA VAL A 78 6.07 14.19 6.62
C VAL A 78 5.89 13.03 7.57
N ASP A 79 5.39 11.94 7.02
CA ASP A 79 5.20 10.68 7.72
C ASP A 79 6.30 9.70 7.32
N GLU A 80 6.83 8.98 8.30
CA GLU A 80 7.75 7.88 8.04
C GLU A 80 6.96 6.64 7.60
N GLY A 81 7.46 5.97 6.57
CA GLY A 81 6.85 4.79 6.01
C GLY A 81 7.84 3.78 5.45
N ILE A 82 7.29 2.70 4.92
CA ILE A 82 8.01 1.62 4.25
C ILE A 82 7.54 1.57 2.80
N PHE A 83 8.46 1.56 1.86
CA PHE A 83 8.10 1.44 0.45
C PHE A 83 7.64 0.01 0.12
N LEU A 84 6.43 -0.12 -0.45
CA LEU A 84 5.84 -1.41 -0.80
C LEU A 84 5.67 -1.61 -2.30
N GLY A 85 5.60 -0.55 -3.11
CA GLY A 85 5.47 -0.78 -4.54
C GLY A 85 5.04 0.39 -5.39
N TYR A 86 4.65 0.05 -6.60
CA TYR A 86 4.27 1.01 -7.62
C TYR A 86 2.78 0.88 -7.92
N LEU A 87 2.13 2.01 -8.19
CA LEU A 87 0.80 1.98 -8.77
C LEU A 87 0.88 1.65 -10.27
N SER A 88 -0.09 0.89 -10.77
CA SER A 88 -0.15 0.47 -12.18
C SER A 88 -0.66 1.59 -13.09
N SER A 89 -1.58 2.41 -12.60
CA SER A 89 -2.29 3.45 -13.33
C SER A 89 -1.57 4.81 -13.33
N SER A 90 -0.78 5.10 -12.29
CA SER A 90 -0.17 6.40 -12.07
C SER A 90 1.33 6.32 -11.73
N ARG A 91 1.97 7.47 -11.56
CA ARG A 91 3.35 7.60 -11.06
C ARG A 91 3.42 7.64 -9.53
N ALA A 92 2.34 7.23 -8.85
CA ALA A 92 2.32 7.12 -7.40
C ALA A 92 3.01 5.83 -6.93
N TYR A 93 3.52 5.91 -5.72
CA TYR A 93 4.09 4.81 -4.96
C TYR A 93 3.09 4.34 -3.91
N ARG A 94 3.11 3.05 -3.63
CA ARG A 94 2.41 2.44 -2.50
C ARG A 94 3.39 2.33 -1.35
N CYS A 95 3.07 2.98 -0.25
CA CYS A 95 3.92 3.04 0.93
C CYS A 95 3.08 2.72 2.16
N PHE A 96 3.62 1.91 3.06
CA PHE A 96 3.02 1.70 4.37
C PHE A 96 3.37 2.88 5.26
N ASN A 97 2.39 3.65 5.70
CA ASN A 97 2.60 4.75 6.62
C ASN A 97 2.62 4.19 8.05
N LYS A 98 3.72 4.40 8.79
CA LYS A 98 3.85 3.90 10.18
C LYS A 98 2.92 4.62 11.15
N ARG A 99 2.52 5.86 10.83
CA ARG A 99 1.64 6.66 11.70
C ARG A 99 0.18 6.24 11.58
N THR A 100 -0.30 6.03 10.36
CA THR A 100 -1.70 5.64 10.10
C THR A 100 -1.89 4.12 10.10
N LEU A 101 -0.79 3.36 10.01
CA LEU A 101 -0.77 1.90 9.86
C LEU A 101 -1.51 1.41 8.61
N LEU A 102 -1.62 2.27 7.59
CA LEU A 102 -2.29 1.96 6.33
C LEU A 102 -1.32 2.03 5.15
N VAL A 103 -1.64 1.24 4.12
CA VAL A 103 -0.97 1.35 2.82
C VAL A 103 -1.59 2.52 2.08
N GLU A 104 -0.79 3.57 1.92
CA GLU A 104 -1.19 4.79 1.24
C GLU A 104 -0.54 4.92 -0.12
N GLU A 105 -1.24 5.60 -1.02
CA GLU A 105 -0.73 5.99 -2.34
C GLU A 105 -0.25 7.43 -2.29
N SER A 106 1.00 7.67 -2.68
CA SER A 106 1.56 9.02 -2.75
C SER A 106 2.53 9.18 -3.90
N MET A 107 2.49 10.34 -4.56
CA MET A 107 3.47 10.73 -5.59
C MET A 107 4.69 11.45 -5.00
N HIS A 108 4.56 12.05 -3.82
CA HIS A 108 5.62 12.83 -3.18
C HIS A 108 6.21 12.00 -2.04
N VAL A 109 7.18 11.18 -2.41
CA VAL A 109 7.89 10.28 -1.50
C VAL A 109 9.39 10.48 -1.68
N VAL A 110 10.10 10.61 -0.56
CA VAL A 110 11.57 10.64 -0.53
C VAL A 110 12.05 9.32 0.06
N PHE A 111 12.98 8.65 -0.63
CA PHE A 111 13.46 7.33 -0.24
C PHE A 111 14.82 7.42 0.44
N ASP A 112 14.97 6.70 1.54
CA ASP A 112 16.23 6.50 2.24
C ASP A 112 16.70 5.06 1.98
N GLU A 113 17.58 4.92 0.99
CA GLU A 113 18.15 3.62 0.58
C GLU A 113 19.51 3.34 1.24
N THR A 114 20.00 4.25 2.08
CA THR A 114 21.34 4.17 2.70
C THR A 114 21.44 3.04 3.73
N ASN A 115 20.32 2.58 4.29
CA ASN A 115 20.28 1.42 5.17
C ASN A 115 18.97 0.62 4.98
N PRO A 116 18.93 -0.39 4.11
CA PRO A 116 17.70 -1.14 3.79
C PRO A 116 17.20 -2.02 4.96
N LYS A 117 18.02 -2.23 6.00
CA LYS A 117 17.62 -3.05 7.14
C LYS A 117 16.79 -2.22 8.12
N LEU A 118 15.49 -2.45 8.13
CA LEU A 118 14.63 -1.98 9.21
C LEU A 118 15.06 -2.65 10.55
N PRO A 119 15.12 -1.92 11.68
CA PRO A 119 15.35 -2.52 12.98
C PRO A 119 14.25 -3.55 13.29
N LYS A 120 14.64 -4.73 13.81
CA LYS A 120 13.75 -5.87 14.05
C LYS A 120 12.56 -5.57 14.99
N GLU A 121 12.65 -4.52 15.80
CA GLU A 121 11.70 -4.23 16.88
C GLU A 121 10.42 -3.50 16.42
N VAL A 122 10.38 -2.94 15.20
CA VAL A 122 9.25 -2.08 14.76
C VAL A 122 8.07 -2.89 14.19
N ILE A 123 8.22 -4.20 14.02
CA ILE A 123 7.30 -4.98 13.19
C ILE A 123 6.47 -5.99 14.01
N ASP A 124 7.00 -6.53 15.11
CA ASP A 124 6.31 -7.60 15.87
C ASP A 124 5.23 -7.09 16.84
N VAL A 125 5.28 -5.84 17.29
CA VAL A 125 4.36 -5.34 18.34
C VAL A 125 3.07 -4.72 17.77
N ASP A 126 3.12 -4.13 16.56
CA ASP A 126 1.98 -3.37 16.00
C ASP A 126 1.05 -4.19 15.08
N CYS A 127 1.40 -5.44 14.75
CA CYS A 127 0.68 -6.24 13.75
C CYS A 127 -0.43 -7.14 14.30
N ILE A 128 -0.35 -7.56 15.56
CA ILE A 128 -1.41 -8.34 16.21
C ILE A 128 -2.64 -7.45 16.39
N ASP A 129 -2.41 -6.22 16.85
CA ASP A 129 -3.43 -5.17 16.93
C ASP A 129 -4.02 -4.81 15.56
N PHE A 130 -3.25 -4.88 14.46
CA PHE A 130 -3.76 -4.59 13.10
C PHE A 130 -4.81 -5.61 12.63
N VAL A 131 -4.62 -6.89 12.92
CA VAL A 131 -5.57 -7.95 12.54
C VAL A 131 -6.80 -7.89 13.44
N GLU A 132 -6.64 -7.72 14.74
CA GLU A 132 -7.76 -7.65 15.69
C GLU A 132 -8.60 -6.38 15.47
N ASN A 133 -7.98 -5.20 15.44
CA ASN A 133 -8.71 -3.94 15.25
C ASN A 133 -9.33 -3.80 13.84
N GLY A 134 -8.72 -4.41 12.82
CA GLY A 134 -9.25 -4.42 11.46
C GLY A 134 -10.48 -5.31 11.30
N VAL A 135 -10.46 -6.49 11.92
CA VAL A 135 -11.60 -7.43 11.97
C VAL A 135 -12.75 -6.84 12.78
N ASP A 136 -12.45 -6.19 13.91
CA ASP A 136 -13.46 -5.58 14.77
C ASP A 136 -14.19 -4.40 14.10
N LYS A 137 -13.48 -3.57 13.32
CA LYS A 137 -14.11 -2.49 12.53
C LYS A 137 -15.02 -3.03 11.43
N LEU A 138 -14.60 -4.06 10.71
CA LEU A 138 -15.41 -4.71 9.67
C LEU A 138 -16.67 -5.34 10.27
N ASN A 139 -16.53 -6.01 11.43
CA ASN A 139 -17.66 -6.60 12.15
C ASN A 139 -18.64 -5.52 12.66
N LEU A 140 -18.16 -4.37 13.13
CA LEU A 140 -19.01 -3.25 13.58
C LEU A 140 -19.78 -2.58 12.43
N GLU A 141 -19.21 -2.52 11.23
CA GLU A 141 -19.91 -1.99 10.05
C GLU A 141 -20.93 -2.99 9.49
N GLU A 142 -20.65 -4.30 9.57
CA GLU A 142 -21.61 -5.34 9.19
C GLU A 142 -22.80 -5.44 10.15
N THR A 143 -22.61 -5.24 11.46
CA THR A 143 -23.73 -5.21 12.42
C THR A 143 -24.60 -3.98 12.23
N LYS A 144 -24.00 -2.80 12.02
CA LYS A 144 -24.73 -1.55 11.73
C LYS A 144 -25.54 -1.61 10.44
N LYS A 145 -25.00 -2.22 9.37
CA LYS A 145 -25.74 -2.43 8.12
C LYS A 145 -26.93 -3.38 8.28
N LYS A 146 -26.79 -4.43 9.10
CA LYS A 146 -27.90 -5.35 9.38
C LYS A 146 -29.01 -4.69 10.18
N GLU A 147 -28.67 -3.84 11.15
CA GLU A 147 -29.65 -3.09 11.95
C GLU A 147 -30.40 -2.03 11.13
N SER A 148 -29.71 -1.33 10.21
CA SER A 148 -30.37 -0.36 9.31
C SER A 148 -31.34 -1.03 8.34
N THR A 149 -30.95 -2.18 7.75
CA THR A 149 -31.84 -2.93 6.82
C THR A 149 -33.03 -3.55 7.52
N LEU A 150 -32.87 -3.94 8.79
CA LEU A 150 -33.95 -4.54 9.56
C LEU A 150 -34.98 -3.47 9.97
N GLY A 151 -34.53 -2.26 10.37
CA GLY A 151 -35.41 -1.13 10.68
C GLY A 151 -36.23 -0.62 9.49
N GLU A 152 -35.63 -0.58 8.29
CA GLU A 152 -36.34 -0.18 7.05
C GLU A 152 -37.44 -1.18 6.67
N SER A 153 -37.19 -2.48 6.84
CA SER A 153 -38.18 -3.54 6.54
C SER A 153 -39.40 -3.51 7.47
N TYR A 154 -39.22 -3.15 8.74
CA TYR A 154 -40.34 -2.99 9.66
C TYR A 154 -41.16 -1.75 9.33
N GLN A 155 -40.52 -0.63 8.96
CA GLN A 155 -41.21 0.60 8.58
C GLN A 155 -42.08 0.46 7.32
N GLU A 156 -41.61 -0.27 6.30
CA GLU A 156 -42.37 -0.53 5.07
C GLU A 156 -43.59 -1.43 5.33
N SER A 157 -43.46 -2.43 6.21
CA SER A 157 -44.57 -3.34 6.53
C SER A 157 -45.77 -2.66 7.21
N TYR A 158 -45.55 -1.56 7.95
CA TYR A 158 -46.64 -0.78 8.57
C TYR A 158 -47.31 0.22 7.62
N GLN A 159 -46.63 0.61 6.53
CA GLN A 159 -47.21 1.49 5.51
C GLN A 159 -48.03 0.72 4.48
N GLU A 160 -47.75 -0.56 4.24
CA GLU A 160 -48.55 -1.43 3.35
C GLU A 160 -49.81 -2.03 4.02
N ALA A 161 -49.92 -1.96 5.35
CA ALA A 161 -51.02 -2.52 6.13
C ALA A 161 -52.15 -1.53 6.47
N LEU A 162 -52.14 -0.32 5.90
CA LEU A 162 -53.19 0.72 6.00
C LEU A 162 -53.85 0.97 4.64
#